data_AF-A0A0K0G5W3-F1
#
_entry.id   AF-A0A0K0G5W3-F1
#
_cell.length_a   1.000
_cell.length_b   1.000
_cell.length_c   1.000
_cell.angle_alpha   90.00
_cell.angle_beta   90.00
_cell.angle_gamma   90.00
#
_symmetry.space_group_name_H-M   'P 1'
#
loop_
_entity.id
_entity.type
_entity.pdbx_description
1 polymer ?
#
loop_
_entity_poly.entity_id
_entity_poly.type
_entity_poly.pdbx_seq_one_letter_code
_entity_poly.pdbx_strand_id
1 'polypeptide(L)'
;MNYLNFTIIFIVILNATLSCFGFRFQCHKVKEINNIGCSLEMTPWEYHYRKYFEKILPMVDYLWIRETAKMGKKDFRFFKVINSYLKISIQQSYLKRFCRKINVPYVYPTYFKLHVRAQHYASNQKRTNKVTK
;
A
#
# COMPACT_ATOMS: atom_id res chain seq x y z
N MET A 1 42.65 -1.77 -9.73
CA MET A 1 41.36 -2.10 -10.36
C MET A 1 40.25 -2.53 -9.37
N ASN A 2 40.42 -2.40 -8.04
CA ASN A 2 39.38 -2.81 -7.07
C ASN A 2 38.36 -1.71 -6.73
N TYR A 3 38.71 -0.43 -6.92
CA TYR A 3 37.81 0.70 -6.63
C TYR A 3 36.61 0.78 -7.57
N LEU A 4 36.78 0.40 -8.84
CA LEU A 4 35.70 0.44 -9.85
C LEU A 4 34.60 -0.58 -9.56
N ASN A 5 34.99 -1.77 -9.07
CA ASN A 5 34.02 -2.81 -8.69
C ASN A 5 33.22 -2.39 -7.45
N PHE A 6 33.84 -1.68 -6.50
CA PHE A 6 33.16 -1.23 -5.29
C PHE A 6 32.14 -0.14 -5.58
N THR A 7 32.46 0.83 -6.45
CA THR A 7 31.51 1.87 -6.86
C THR A 7 30.34 1.33 -7.67
N ILE A 8 30.56 0.36 -8.56
CA ILE A 8 29.48 -0.27 -9.32
C ILE A 8 28.54 -1.05 -8.37
N ILE A 9 29.08 -1.84 -7.45
CA ILE A 9 28.28 -2.57 -6.44
C ILE A 9 27.49 -1.57 -5.57
N PHE A 10 28.13 -0.47 -5.15
CA PHE A 10 27.47 0.56 -4.35
C PHE A 10 26.33 1.25 -5.11
N ILE A 11 26.51 1.57 -6.39
CA ILE A 11 25.48 2.16 -7.26
C ILE A 11 24.32 1.18 -7.49
N VAL A 12 24.62 -0.11 -7.68
CA VAL A 12 23.59 -1.15 -7.84
C VAL A 12 22.80 -1.33 -6.54
N ILE A 13 23.45 -1.32 -5.37
CA ILE A 13 22.78 -1.38 -4.07
C ILE A 13 21.94 -0.13 -3.82
N LEU A 14 22.46 1.07 -4.14
CA LEU A 14 21.72 2.32 -3.97
C LEU A 14 20.48 2.36 -4.85
N ASN A 15 20.58 1.94 -6.12
CA ASN A 15 19.45 1.87 -7.04
C ASN A 15 18.44 0.76 -6.69
N ALA A 16 18.91 -0.37 -6.13
CA ALA A 16 18.05 -1.40 -5.58
C ALA A 16 17.27 -0.90 -4.36
N THR A 17 17.86 -0.04 -3.52
CA THR A 17 17.12 0.58 -2.40
C THR A 17 16.05 1.58 -2.85
N LEU A 18 16.20 2.22 -4.02
CA LEU A 18 15.19 3.14 -4.58
C LEU A 18 14.01 2.42 -5.22
N SER A 19 14.19 1.18 -5.70
CA SER A 19 13.19 0.43 -6.48
C SER A 19 12.30 -0.51 -5.64
N CYS A 20 12.52 -0.60 -4.33
CA CYS A 20 11.93 -1.63 -3.45
C CYS A 20 10.81 -1.13 -2.51
N PHE A 21 10.29 0.07 -2.70
CA PHE A 21 9.16 0.52 -1.89
C PHE A 21 7.88 -0.11 -2.43
N GLY A 22 7.29 -1.04 -1.67
CA GLY A 22 6.02 -1.73 -1.96
C GLY A 22 4.77 -0.84 -2.08
N PHE A 23 4.95 0.40 -2.50
CA PHE A 23 3.91 1.38 -2.74
C PHE A 23 3.80 1.58 -4.25
N ARG A 24 2.59 1.39 -4.77
CA ARG A 24 2.24 1.75 -6.14
C ARG A 24 1.48 3.07 -6.12
N PHE A 25 2.05 4.10 -6.74
CA PHE A 25 1.37 5.37 -6.90
C PHE A 25 0.47 5.32 -8.14
N GLN A 26 -0.82 5.60 -7.97
CA GLN A 26 -1.80 5.61 -9.05
C GLN A 26 -2.73 6.80 -8.93
N CYS A 27 -2.88 7.57 -10.00
CA CYS A 27 -3.84 8.67 -10.07
C CYS A 27 -5.04 8.28 -10.90
N HIS A 28 -6.23 8.64 -10.43
CA HIS A 28 -7.49 8.38 -11.10
C HIS A 28 -8.24 9.68 -11.31
N LYS A 29 -8.81 9.85 -12.51
CA LYS A 29 -9.83 10.88 -12.74
C LYS A 29 -11.09 10.46 -11.98
N VAL A 30 -11.46 11.21 -10.95
CA VAL A 30 -12.71 10.97 -10.22
C VAL A 30 -13.84 11.51 -11.08
N LYS A 31 -14.70 10.62 -11.59
CA LYS A 31 -15.77 10.96 -12.55
C LYS A 31 -16.73 12.05 -12.03
N GLU A 32 -16.87 12.21 -10.72
CA GLU A 32 -17.85 13.11 -10.12
C GLU A 32 -17.35 14.54 -9.86
N ILE A 33 -16.03 14.81 -9.85
CA ILE A 33 -15.51 16.10 -9.34
C ILE A 33 -14.53 16.79 -10.32
N ASN A 34 -14.32 16.29 -11.54
CA ASN A 34 -13.28 16.79 -12.47
C ASN A 34 -11.87 16.90 -11.85
N ASN A 35 -11.66 16.29 -10.68
CA ASN A 35 -10.44 16.44 -9.89
C ASN A 35 -9.67 15.12 -9.90
N ILE A 36 -8.35 15.22 -10.05
CA ILE A 36 -7.46 14.05 -10.12
C ILE A 36 -7.11 13.67 -8.69
N GLY A 37 -7.72 12.58 -8.19
CA GLY A 37 -7.36 11.99 -6.91
C GLY A 37 -6.28 10.95 -7.10
N CYS A 38 -5.23 10.97 -6.26
CA CYS A 38 -4.19 9.94 -6.30
C CYS A 38 -4.29 8.99 -5.11
N SER A 39 -3.84 7.76 -5.31
CA SER A 39 -3.75 6.73 -4.28
C SER A 39 -2.36 6.14 -4.24
N LEU A 40 -1.83 6.04 -3.02
CA LEU A 40 -0.70 5.21 -2.66
C LEU A 40 -1.23 3.82 -2.32
N GLU A 41 -1.19 2.94 -3.31
CA GLU A 41 -1.62 1.56 -3.15
C GLU A 41 -0.51 0.73 -2.50
N MET A 42 -0.89 -0.13 -1.57
CA MET A 42 0.06 -1.05 -0.93
C MET A 42 -0.62 -2.34 -0.53
N THR A 43 0.17 -3.37 -0.29
CA THR A 43 -0.35 -4.66 0.15
C THR A 43 -0.19 -4.79 1.66
N PRO A 44 -1.23 -5.18 2.42
CA PRO A 44 -1.16 -5.27 3.89
C PRO A 44 -0.21 -6.35 4.42
N TRP A 45 0.35 -7.20 3.55
CA TRP A 45 1.31 -8.26 3.92
C TRP A 45 2.76 -7.82 3.78
N GLU A 46 3.01 -6.67 3.15
CA GLU A 46 4.37 -6.23 2.89
C GLU A 46 5.02 -5.67 4.16
N TYR A 47 6.31 -5.94 4.32
CA TYR A 47 7.06 -5.47 5.49
C TYR A 47 6.98 -3.96 5.68
N HIS A 48 7.05 -3.21 4.56
CA HIS A 48 6.94 -1.76 4.57
C HIS A 48 5.60 -1.28 5.10
N TYR A 49 4.50 -1.95 4.74
CA TYR A 49 3.17 -1.64 5.27
C TYR A 49 3.17 -1.68 6.79
N ARG A 50 3.64 -2.79 7.38
CA ARG A 50 3.70 -2.95 8.83
C ARG A 50 4.52 -1.86 9.49
N LYS A 51 5.74 -1.62 8.99
CA LYS A 51 6.68 -0.64 9.56
C LYS A 51 6.15 0.79 9.52
N TYR A 52 5.37 1.15 8.51
CA TYR A 52 4.81 2.48 8.38
C TYR A 52 3.52 2.63 9.18
N PHE A 53 2.58 1.69 9.07
CA PHE A 53 1.28 1.81 9.74
C PHE A 53 1.37 1.67 11.26
N GLU A 54 2.27 0.83 11.80
CA GLU A 54 2.53 0.76 13.25
C GLU A 54 2.98 2.10 13.83
N LYS A 55 3.61 2.98 13.03
CA LYS A 55 4.13 4.27 13.51
C LYS A 55 3.13 5.43 13.41
N ILE A 56 2.16 5.32 12.51
CA ILE A 56 1.26 6.43 12.15
C ILE A 56 -0.06 6.31 12.89
N LEU A 57 -0.53 5.08 13.04
CA LEU A 57 -1.82 4.80 13.65
C LEU A 57 -1.65 4.46 15.12
N PRO A 58 -2.62 4.84 15.97
CA PRO A 58 -2.75 4.27 17.30
C PRO A 58 -2.70 2.74 17.24
N MET A 59 -2.10 2.12 18.26
CA MET A 59 -1.94 0.67 18.32
C MET A 59 -3.27 -0.07 18.14
N VAL A 60 -4.35 0.46 18.70
CA VAL A 60 -5.72 -0.09 18.58
C VAL A 60 -6.18 -0.10 17.12
N ASP A 61 -6.02 1.02 16.42
CA ASP A 61 -6.41 1.16 15.01
C ASP A 61 -5.56 0.27 14.11
N TYR A 62 -4.26 0.21 14.37
CA TYR A 62 -3.34 -0.70 13.67
C TYR A 62 -3.77 -2.16 13.83
N LEU A 63 -4.07 -2.61 15.06
CA LEU A 63 -4.54 -3.97 15.32
C LEU A 63 -5.88 -4.25 14.64
N TRP A 64 -6.83 -3.33 14.75
CA TRP A 64 -8.13 -3.46 14.08
C TRP A 64 -7.97 -3.60 12.57
N ILE A 65 -7.16 -2.75 11.92
CA ILE A 65 -6.89 -2.85 10.48
C ILE A 65 -6.22 -4.19 10.16
N ARG A 66 -5.23 -4.62 10.95
CA ARG A 66 -4.51 -5.87 10.70
C ARG A 66 -5.43 -7.08 10.74
N GLU A 67 -6.29 -7.19 11.75
CA GLU A 67 -7.25 -8.29 11.86
C GLU A 67 -8.34 -8.19 10.78
N THR A 68 -8.84 -6.99 10.48
CA THR A 68 -9.82 -6.77 9.40
C THR A 68 -9.23 -7.09 8.02
N ALA A 69 -7.95 -6.80 7.78
CA ALA A 69 -7.26 -7.15 6.55
C ALA A 69 -7.14 -8.68 6.39
N LYS A 70 -6.91 -9.43 7.48
CA LYS A 70 -6.94 -10.90 7.44
C LYS A 70 -8.32 -11.42 7.03
N MET A 71 -9.41 -10.82 7.51
CA MET A 71 -10.77 -11.14 7.05
C MET A 71 -10.95 -10.75 5.56
N GLY A 72 -10.33 -9.64 5.15
CA GLY A 72 -10.23 -9.19 3.77
C GLY A 72 -9.70 -10.23 2.78
N LYS A 73 -8.83 -11.15 3.22
CA LYS A 73 -8.35 -12.27 2.39
C LYS A 73 -9.48 -13.19 1.92
N LYS A 74 -10.57 -13.27 2.69
CA LYS A 74 -11.75 -14.10 2.39
C LYS A 74 -12.87 -13.29 1.73
N ASP A 75 -13.03 -12.03 2.14
CA ASP A 75 -14.09 -11.15 1.63
C ASP A 75 -13.55 -9.74 1.37
N PHE A 76 -13.57 -9.32 0.09
CA PHE A 76 -13.01 -8.04 -0.34
C PHE A 76 -13.71 -6.82 0.28
N ARG A 77 -14.95 -6.97 0.78
CA ARG A 77 -15.73 -5.87 1.37
C ARG A 77 -15.02 -5.25 2.57
N PHE A 78 -14.25 -6.05 3.32
CA PHE A 78 -13.44 -5.56 4.43
C PHE A 78 -12.36 -4.57 3.98
N PHE A 79 -11.78 -4.73 2.79
CA PHE A 79 -10.83 -3.74 2.26
C PHE A 79 -11.50 -2.42 1.92
N LYS A 80 -12.77 -2.44 1.49
CA LYS A 80 -13.53 -1.20 1.27
C LYS A 80 -13.69 -0.42 2.57
N VAL A 81 -14.03 -1.11 3.66
CA VAL A 81 -14.18 -0.50 4.99
C VAL A 81 -12.86 0.09 5.48
N ILE A 82 -11.76 -0.68 5.39
CA ILE A 82 -10.44 -0.19 5.77
C ILE A 82 -10.04 1.04 4.93
N ASN A 83 -10.24 0.99 3.60
CA ASN A 83 -9.87 2.10 2.72
C ASN A 83 -10.66 3.37 3.03
N SER A 84 -11.95 3.25 3.33
CA SER A 84 -12.77 4.38 3.79
C SER A 84 -12.24 4.94 5.12
N TYR A 85 -11.91 4.08 6.08
CA TYR A 85 -11.33 4.51 7.35
C TYR A 85 -10.00 5.24 7.16
N LEU A 86 -9.09 4.71 6.33
CA LEU A 86 -7.78 5.32 6.07
C LEU A 86 -7.89 6.67 5.36
N LYS A 87 -8.89 6.84 4.48
CA LYS A 87 -9.17 8.09 3.79
C LYS A 87 -9.48 9.23 4.76
N ILE A 88 -10.16 8.91 5.87
CA ILE A 88 -10.62 9.87 6.88
C ILE A 88 -9.55 10.06 7.97
N SER A 89 -8.93 8.97 8.40
CA SER A 89 -8.05 8.96 9.57
C SER A 89 -6.66 9.55 9.31
N ILE A 90 -6.20 9.53 8.05
CA ILE A 90 -4.85 9.99 7.70
C ILE A 90 -4.94 11.37 7.04
N GLN A 91 -4.34 12.36 7.70
CA GLN A 91 -4.33 13.73 7.24
C GLN A 91 -3.51 13.92 5.95
N GLN A 92 -3.95 14.84 5.10
CA GLN A 92 -3.25 15.20 3.85
C GLN A 92 -1.85 15.76 4.09
N SER A 93 -1.63 16.48 5.20
CA SER A 93 -0.31 16.99 5.62
C SER A 93 0.70 15.87 5.88
N TYR A 94 0.24 14.73 6.40
CA TYR A 94 1.05 13.54 6.58
C TYR A 94 1.38 12.91 5.23
N LEU A 95 0.38 12.74 4.36
CA LEU A 95 0.57 12.14 3.03
C LEU A 95 1.54 12.96 2.17
N LYS A 96 1.48 14.29 2.20
CA LYS A 96 2.45 15.16 1.53
C LYS A 96 3.89 14.91 2.00
N ARG A 97 4.10 14.78 3.32
CA ARG A 97 5.42 14.45 3.90
C ARG A 97 5.86 13.04 3.54
N PHE A 98 4.94 12.09 3.55
CA PHE A 98 5.20 10.70 3.19
C PHE A 98 5.61 10.58 1.72
N CYS A 99 4.86 11.19 0.79
CA CYS A 99 5.20 11.23 -0.63
C CYS A 99 6.61 11.76 -0.87
N ARG A 100 7.00 12.86 -0.20
CA ARG A 100 8.37 13.39 -0.26
C ARG A 100 9.41 12.39 0.24
N LYS A 101 9.11 11.67 1.33
CA LYS A 101 10.02 10.67 1.91
C LYS A 101 10.27 9.48 0.98
N ILE A 102 9.27 9.06 0.23
CA ILE A 102 9.39 7.96 -0.75
C ILE A 102 9.66 8.46 -2.17
N ASN A 103 9.99 9.75 -2.33
CA ASN A 103 10.31 10.40 -3.60
C ASN A 103 9.24 10.23 -4.70
N VAL A 104 7.96 10.30 -4.34
CA VAL A 104 6.84 10.29 -5.30
C VAL A 104 6.14 11.65 -5.33
N PRO A 105 5.58 12.06 -6.49
CA PRO A 105 4.83 13.31 -6.59
C PRO A 105 3.59 13.27 -5.70
N TYR A 106 3.30 14.39 -5.04
CA TYR A 106 2.07 14.57 -4.27
C TYR A 106 1.09 15.42 -5.07
N VAL A 107 -0.14 14.91 -5.23
CA VAL A 107 -1.25 15.62 -5.88
C VAL A 107 -2.43 15.62 -4.93
N TYR A 108 -3.00 16.79 -4.64
CA TYR A 108 -4.16 16.86 -3.76
C TYR A 108 -5.45 16.48 -4.53
N PRO A 109 -6.30 15.60 -3.98
CA PRO A 109 -6.09 14.82 -2.77
C PRO A 109 -5.36 13.50 -3.05
N THR A 110 -4.46 13.10 -2.16
CA THR A 110 -3.82 11.76 -2.18
C THR A 110 -4.38 10.92 -1.02
N TYR A 111 -4.47 9.61 -1.17
CA TYR A 111 -4.93 8.71 -0.11
C TYR A 111 -4.11 7.43 -0.05
N PHE A 112 -4.06 6.78 1.12
CA PHE A 112 -3.60 5.40 1.17
C PHE A 112 -4.72 4.44 0.77
N LYS A 113 -4.36 3.41 0.01
CA LYS A 113 -5.28 2.37 -0.43
C LYS A 113 -4.66 1.01 -0.24
N LEU A 114 -5.31 0.17 0.57
CA LEU A 114 -4.98 -1.24 0.62
C LEU A 114 -5.55 -1.91 -0.62
N HIS A 115 -4.69 -2.65 -1.31
CA HIS A 115 -5.05 -3.51 -2.42
C HIS A 115 -4.48 -4.91 -2.17
N VAL A 116 -5.12 -5.91 -2.75
CA VAL A 116 -4.60 -7.27 -2.79
C VAL A 116 -4.55 -7.66 -4.26
N ARG A 117 -3.40 -8.14 -4.73
CA ARG A 117 -3.27 -8.61 -6.11
C ARG A 117 -4.22 -9.79 -6.37
N ALA A 118 -4.85 -9.78 -7.56
CA ALA A 118 -5.80 -10.80 -8.02
C ALA A 118 -5.30 -12.25 -7.87
N GLN A 119 -3.98 -12.48 -7.94
CA GLN A 119 -3.37 -13.80 -7.80
C GLN A 119 -3.65 -14.48 -6.45
N HIS A 120 -3.90 -13.73 -5.37
CA HIS A 120 -4.30 -14.30 -4.08
C HIS A 120 -5.78 -14.71 -4.00
N TYR A 121 -6.61 -14.31 -4.99
CA TYR A 121 -8.03 -14.64 -5.04
C TYR A 121 -8.31 -15.96 -5.75
N ALA A 122 -7.56 -16.25 -6.82
CA ALA A 122 -7.79 -17.44 -7.65
C ALA A 122 -7.56 -18.77 -6.89
N SER A 123 -6.71 -18.79 -5.86
CA SER A 123 -6.46 -19.99 -5.06
C SER A 123 -7.57 -20.29 -4.04
N ASN A 124 -8.23 -19.27 -3.48
CA ASN A 124 -9.26 -19.44 -2.46
C ASN A 124 -10.66 -19.67 -3.03
N GLN A 125 -10.95 -19.12 -4.22
CA GLN A 125 -12.23 -19.37 -4.91
C GLN A 125 -12.33 -20.79 -5.47
N LYS A 126 -11.19 -21.39 -5.88
CA LYS A 126 -11.12 -22.82 -6.24
C LYS A 126 -11.29 -23.76 -5.05
N ARG A 127 -10.97 -23.32 -3.83
CA ARG A 127 -11.08 -24.14 -2.61
C ARG A 127 -12.50 -24.16 -2.04
N THR A 128 -13.23 -23.05 -2.13
CA THR A 128 -14.64 -22.96 -1.70
C THR A 128 -15.57 -23.77 -2.61
N ASN A 129 -15.32 -23.79 -3.92
CA ASN A 129 -16.08 -24.63 -4.86
C ASN A 129 -15.77 -26.14 -4.78
N LYS A 130 -14.81 -26.55 -3.94
CA LYS A 130 -14.46 -27.97 -3.73
C LYS A 130 -15.04 -28.55 -2.43
N VAL A 131 -15.64 -27.72 -1.57
CA VAL A 131 -16.29 -28.16 -0.32
C VAL A 131 -17.82 -28.22 -0.48
N THR A 132 -18.36 -27.67 -1.58
CA THR A 132 -19.79 -27.72 -1.95
C THR A 132 -20.09 -28.69 -3.10
N LYS A 133 -19.25 -29.72 -3.29
CA LYS A 133 -19.57 -30.86 -4.16
C LYS A 133 -19.46 -32.15 -3.37
#